data_AF-A0A061I4U8-F1
#
_entry.id   AF-A0A061I4U8-F1
#
_cell.length_a   1.000
_cell.length_b   1.000
_cell.length_c   1.000
_cell.angle_alpha   90.00
_cell.angle_beta   90.00
_cell.angle_gamma   90.00
#
_symmetry.space_group_name_H-M   'P 1'
#
loop_
_entity.id
_entity.type
_entity.pdbx_description
1 polymer ?
#
loop_
_entity_poly.entity_id
_entity_poly.type
_entity_poly.pdbx_seq_one_letter_code
_entity_poly.pdbx_strand_id
1 'polypeptide(L)' 'PNCYAKVITVESQKKIVIYSKQHINVNEEITYDYKFPIEDVKIPCLCGSENCRGTLN' A
#
# COMPACT_ATOMS: atom_id res chain seq x y z
N PRO A 1 5.51 -4.19 0.91
CA PRO A 1 4.93 -3.42 -0.21
C PRO A 1 6.02 -2.75 -1.03
N ASN A 2 6.04 -2.97 -2.35
CA ASN A 2 7.02 -2.39 -3.27
C ASN A 2 6.69 -0.95 -3.68
N CYS A 3 5.51 -0.44 -3.32
CA CYS A 3 5.08 0.93 -3.56
C CYS A 3 4.65 1.68 -2.29
N TYR A 4 4.54 3.01 -2.40
CA TYR A 4 3.92 3.89 -1.40
C TYR A 4 2.97 4.89 -2.06
N ALA A 5 1.91 5.26 -1.34
CA ALA A 5 0.98 6.30 -1.78
C ALA A 5 1.39 7.68 -1.20
N LYS A 6 1.28 8.72 -2.02
CA LYS A 6 1.46 10.12 -1.61
C LYS A 6 0.35 10.97 -2.21
N VAL A 7 -0.19 11.89 -1.41
CA VAL A 7 -1.11 12.91 -1.91
C VAL A 7 -0.29 14.06 -2.48
N ILE A 8 -0.52 14.39 -3.74
CA ILE A 8 0.09 15.56 -4.40
C ILE A 8 -1.01 16.47 -4.95
N THR A 9 -0.68 17.73 -5.17
CA THR A 9 -1.59 18.70 -5.81
C THR A 9 -1.19 18.88 -7.26
N VAL A 10 -2.11 18.61 -8.20
CA VAL A 10 -1.94 18.85 -9.63
C VAL A 10 -3.11 19.70 -10.09
N GLU A 11 -2.85 20.84 -10.72
CA GLU A 11 -3.90 21.77 -11.20
C GLU A 11 -4.89 22.16 -10.08
N SER A 12 -4.37 22.45 -8.89
CA SER A 12 -5.14 22.78 -7.68
C SER A 12 -6.04 21.65 -7.16
N GLN A 13 -5.94 20.43 -7.70
CA GLN A 13 -6.67 19.26 -7.23
C GLN A 13 -5.75 18.27 -6.52
N LYS A 14 -6.18 17.75 -5.36
CA LYS A 14 -5.46 16.69 -4.65
C LYS A 14 -5.66 15.37 -5.38
N LYS A 15 -4.56 14.69 -5.69
CA LYS A 15 -4.54 13.36 -6.31
C LYS A 15 -3.71 12.42 -5.45
N ILE A 16 -4.14 11.16 -5.35
CA ILE A 16 -3.36 10.09 -4.72
C ILE A 16 -2.51 9.46 -5.82
N VAL A 17 -1.19 9.48 -5.64
CA VAL A 17 -0.24 8.87 -6.58
C VAL A 17 0.51 7.77 -5.86
N ILE A 18 0.66 6.64 -6.54
CA ILE A 18 1.43 5.49 -6.06
C ILE A 18 2.80 5.52 -6.73
N TYR A 19 3.85 5.62 -5.92
CA TYR A 19 5.24 5.63 -6.36
C TYR A 19 5.91 4.30 -5.99
N SER A 20 6.79 3.81 -6.85
CA SER A 20 7.62 2.65 -6.53
C SER A 20 8.70 3.03 -5.50
N LYS A 21 9.02 2.09 -4.60
CA LYS A 21 10.16 2.17 -3.67
C LYS A 21 11.43 1.53 -4.25
N GLN A 22 11.24 0.66 -5.22
CA GLN A 22 12.27 -0.16 -5.84
C GLN A 22 11.95 -0.34 -7.32
N HIS A 23 12.90 -0.87 -8.09
CA HIS A 23 12.63 -1.34 -9.45
C HIS A 23 11.60 -2.48 -9.40
N ILE A 24 10.57 -2.40 -10.25
CA ILE A 24 9.48 -3.40 -10.33
C ILE A 24 9.64 -4.12 -11.66
N ASN A 25 9.77 -5.44 -11.62
CA ASN A 25 9.94 -6.24 -12.83
C ASN A 25 8.60 -6.48 -13.53
N VAL A 26 8.67 -6.88 -14.81
CA VAL A 26 7.47 -7.29 -15.56
C VAL A 26 6.80 -8.47 -14.83
N ASN A 27 5.47 -8.40 -14.67
CA ASN A 27 4.64 -9.37 -13.94
C ASN A 27 4.81 -9.38 -12.42
N GLU A 28 5.57 -8.46 -11.83
CA GLU A 28 5.60 -8.28 -10.38
C GLU A 28 4.32 -7.56 -9.92
N GLU A 29 3.66 -8.08 -8.88
CA GLU A 29 2.46 -7.48 -8.30
C GLU A 29 2.79 -6.14 -7.64
N ILE A 30 2.03 -5.10 -7.96
CA ILE A 30 2.15 -3.78 -7.33
C ILE A 30 1.41 -3.78 -6.00
N THR A 31 2.14 -3.63 -4.90
CA THR A 31 1.59 -3.66 -3.54
C THR A 31 1.91 -2.35 -2.80
N TYR A 32 0.90 -1.75 -2.16
CA TYR A 32 1.06 -0.58 -1.29
C TYR A 32 0.33 -0.79 0.04
N ASP A 33 0.73 -0.01 1.04
CA ASP A 33 0.15 -0.07 2.38
C ASP A 33 -1.17 0.73 2.43
N TYR A 34 -2.27 0.05 2.77
CA TYR A 34 -3.61 0.62 2.90
C TYR A 34 -3.76 1.55 4.11
N LYS A 35 -2.92 1.37 5.14
CA LYS A 35 -2.96 2.16 6.38
C LYS A 35 -4.35 2.28 7.01
N PHE A 36 -5.08 1.17 7.10
CA PHE A 36 -6.35 1.18 7.82
C PHE A 36 -6.11 1.50 9.30
N PRO A 37 -7.00 2.27 9.93
CA PRO A 37 -6.95 2.50 11.36
C PRO A 37 -7.10 1.17 12.12
N ILE A 38 -6.56 1.11 13.33
CA ILE A 38 -6.69 -0.08 14.17
C ILE A 38 -8.14 -0.19 14.65
N GLU A 39 -8.76 -1.32 14.36
CA GLU A 39 -10.12 -1.65 14.77
C GLU A 39 -10.16 -3.01 15.50
N ASP A 40 -11.20 -3.26 16.30
CA ASP A 40 -11.36 -4.52 17.02
C ASP A 40 -11.66 -5.69 16.07
N VAL A 41 -12.47 -5.44 15.03
CA VAL A 41 -12.79 -6.44 14.00
C VAL A 41 -11.65 -6.51 13.00
N LYS A 42 -10.89 -7.61 13.05
CA LYS A 42 -9.69 -7.78 12.22
C LYS A 42 -9.99 -8.33 10.84
N ILE A 43 -9.38 -7.72 9.82
CA ILE A 43 -9.37 -8.21 8.45
C ILE A 43 -8.03 -8.94 8.21
N PRO A 44 -8.03 -10.26 7.97
CA PRO A 44 -6.80 -11.02 7.71
C PRO A 44 -6.05 -10.50 6.47
N CYS A 45 -4.74 -10.38 6.59
CA CYS A 45 -3.88 -10.02 5.47
C CYS A 45 -3.34 -11.30 4.81
N LEU A 46 -3.48 -11.39 3.48
CA LEU A 46 -3.08 -12.56 2.70
C LEU A 46 -1.88 -12.27 1.78
N CYS A 47 -1.07 -11.25 2.10
CA CYS A 47 0.02 -10.81 1.23
C CYS A 47 1.23 -11.77 1.18
N GLY A 48 1.26 -12.81 2.00
CA GLY A 48 2.32 -13.84 1.98
C GLY A 48 3.71 -13.39 2.46
N SER A 49 3.89 -12.14 2.90
CA SER A 49 5.18 -11.65 3.39
C SER A 49 5.53 -12.22 4.77
N GLU A 50 6.78 -12.65 4.96
CA GLU A 50 7.30 -13.16 6.24
C GLU A 50 7.18 -12.13 7.37
N ASN A 51 7.32 -10.83 7.04
CA ASN A 51 7.22 -9.73 8.00
C ASN A 51 5.84 -9.07 8.01
N CYS A 52 4.78 -9.80 7.63
CA CYS A 52 3.43 -9.27 7.63
C CYS A 52 2.88 -9.11 9.06
N ARG A 53 2.16 -8.02 9.33
CA ARG A 53 1.42 -7.80 10.59
C ARG A 53 0.30 -8.84 10.82
N GLY A 54 -0.12 -9.54 9.77
CA GLY A 54 -1.21 -10.54 9.81
C GLY A 54 -2.60 -9.95 9.57
N THR A 55 -2.80 -8.64 9.76
CA THR A 55 -4.08 -7.95 9.51
C THR A 55 -3.91 -6.64 8.73
N LEU A 56 -4.94 -6.24 7.99
CA LEU A 56 -4.98 -4.95 7.28
C LEU A 56 -5.31 -3.77 8.20
N ASN A 57 -6.04 -4.00 9.30
CA ASN A 57 -6.38 -3.04 10.35
C ASN A 57 -5.83 -3.44 11.74
#